data_AF-A0A849E5R9-F1
#
_entry.id   AF-A0A849E5R9-F1
#
_cell.length_a   1.000
_cell.length_b   1.000
_cell.length_c   1.000
_cell.angle_alpha   90.00
_cell.angle_beta   90.00
_cell.angle_gamma   90.00
#
_symmetry.space_group_name_H-M   'P 1'
#
loop_
_entity.id
_entity.type
_entity.pdbx_description
1 polymer ?
#
loop_
_entity_poly.entity_id
_entity_poly.type
_entity_poly.pdbx_seq_one_letter_code
_entity_poly.pdbx_strand_id
1 'polypeptide(L)' 'MLMLLMGIAGGIGHHMLIKAHTMAPAPTLAPFIYTQIVWMIIVGFVVFGDVPDIYTLVGASIVVSSGLYVYYREQATKR' A
#
# COMPACT_ATOMS: atom_id res chain seq x y z
N MET A 1 -25.02 3.00 -9.58
CA MET A 1 -24.43 3.82 -8.49
C MET A 1 -23.03 3.34 -8.10
N LEU A 2 -22.85 2.05 -7.73
CA LEU A 2 -21.57 1.51 -7.26
C LEU A 2 -20.40 1.64 -8.27
N MET A 3 -20.66 1.42 -9.57
CA MET A 3 -19.63 1.56 -10.61
C MET A 3 -19.16 3.01 -10.83
N LEU A 4 -20.04 3.99 -10.62
CA LEU A 4 -19.70 5.42 -10.71
C LEU A 4 -18.74 5.81 -9.57
N LEU A 5 -19.01 5.33 -8.35
CA LEU A 5 -18.14 5.55 -7.19
C LEU A 5 -16.76 4.90 -7.37
N MET A 6 -16.70 3.65 -7.86
CA MET A 6 -15.43 2.98 -8.15
C MET A 6 -14.64 3.70 -9.25
N GLY A 7 -15.32 4.19 -10.30
CA GLY A 7 -14.69 4.94 -11.39
C GLY A 7 -14.09 6.27 -10.91
N ILE A 8 -14.80 7.01 -10.07
CA ILE A 8 -14.31 8.28 -9.50
C ILE A 8 -13.14 8.03 -8.53
N ALA A 9 -13.28 7.07 -7.61
CA ALA A 9 -12.23 6.73 -6.65
C ALA A 9 -10.96 6.21 -7.35
N GLY A 10 -11.11 5.31 -8.32
CA GLY A 10 -10.00 4.75 -9.10
C GLY A 10 -9.33 5.80 -10.00
N GLY A 11 -10.12 6.69 -10.62
CA GLY A 11 -9.62 7.79 -11.43
C GLY A 11 -8.82 8.81 -10.61
N ILE A 12 -9.32 9.21 -9.44
CA ILE A 12 -8.61 10.12 -8.52
C ILE A 12 -7.31 9.48 -8.01
N GLY A 13 -7.35 8.18 -7.65
CA GLY A 13 -6.16 7.45 -7.22
C GLY A 13 -5.08 7.39 -8.30
N HIS A 14 -5.45 7.07 -9.55
CA HIS A 14 -4.51 7.11 -10.67
C HIS A 14 -3.95 8.51 -10.92
N HIS A 15 -4.79 9.53 -10.82
CA HIS A 15 -4.35 10.91 -11.02
C HIS A 15 -3.34 11.34 -9.95
N MET A 16 -3.55 10.94 -8.68
CA MET A 16 -2.59 11.12 -7.60
C MET A 16 -1.28 10.37 -7.86
N LEU A 17 -1.32 9.13 -8.35
CA LEU A 17 -0.11 8.36 -8.70
C LEU A 17 0.71 9.02 -9.81
N ILE A 18 0.05 9.51 -10.86
CA ILE A 18 0.70 10.25 -11.95
C ILE A 18 1.38 11.52 -11.42
N LYS A 19 0.72 12.25 -10.51
CA LYS A 19 1.27 13.45 -9.88
C LYS A 19 2.42 13.13 -8.92
N ALA A 20 2.34 12.00 -8.23
CA ALA A 20 3.37 11.55 -7.31
C ALA A 20 4.64 11.13 -8.07
N HIS A 21 4.51 10.43 -9.22
CA HIS A 21 5.62 10.11 -10.11
C HIS A 21 6.34 11.33 -10.71
N THR A 22 5.66 12.46 -10.82
CA THR A 22 6.26 13.72 -11.30
C THR A 22 6.93 14.52 -10.19
N MET A 23 6.62 14.26 -8.91
CA MET A 23 7.17 14.97 -7.75
C MET A 23 8.24 14.19 -6.99
N ALA A 24 8.24 12.86 -7.07
CA ALA A 24 9.17 12.00 -6.35
C ALA A 24 9.79 10.95 -7.28
N PRO A 25 11.10 10.67 -7.19
CA PRO A 25 11.74 9.65 -8.00
C PRO A 25 11.13 8.26 -7.74
N ALA A 26 11.10 7.39 -8.75
CA ALA A 26 10.49 6.06 -8.69
C ALA A 26 10.82 5.21 -7.43
N PRO A 27 12.05 5.27 -6.84
CA PRO A 27 12.38 4.50 -5.63
C PRO A 27 11.63 4.96 -4.36
N THR A 28 11.19 6.21 -4.29
CA THR A 28 10.37 6.72 -3.18
C THR A 28 8.90 6.34 -3.30
N LEU A 29 8.44 5.94 -4.50
CA LEU A 29 7.07 5.51 -4.75
C LEU A 29 6.88 4.00 -4.65
N ALA A 30 7.93 3.23 -4.91
CA ALA A 30 7.92 1.77 -4.73
C ALA A 30 7.39 1.31 -3.36
N PRO A 31 7.76 1.93 -2.21
CA PRO A 31 7.23 1.60 -0.90
C PRO A 31 5.73 1.78 -0.77
N PHE A 32 5.17 2.78 -1.45
CA PHE A 32 3.73 3.07 -1.42
C PHE A 32 2.93 1.92 -2.04
N ILE A 33 3.45 1.36 -3.15
CA ILE A 33 2.88 0.19 -3.81
C ILE A 33 2.98 -1.04 -2.92
N TYR A 34 4.09 -1.25 -2.21
CA TYR A 34 4.22 -2.37 -1.26
C TYR A 34 3.27 -2.24 -0.07
N THR A 35 2.98 -1.00 0.38
CA THR A 35 2.02 -0.75 1.46
C THR A 35 0.59 -1.08 1.03
N GLN A 36 0.26 -0.93 -0.26
CA GLN A 36 -1.02 -1.35 -0.81
C GLN A 36 -1.25 -2.87 -0.64
N ILE A 37 -0.19 -3.67 -0.75
CA ILE A 37 -0.25 -5.13 -0.53
C ILE A 37 -0.59 -5.43 0.94
N VAL A 38 -0.04 -4.69 1.90
CA VAL A 38 -0.41 -4.82 3.33
C VAL A 38 -1.90 -4.56 3.52
N TRP A 39 -2.41 -3.47 2.95
CA TRP A 39 -3.82 -3.10 3.05
C TRP A 39 -4.74 -4.14 2.41
N MET A 40 -4.36 -4.75 1.27
CA MET A 40 -5.12 -5.86 0.69
C MET A 40 -5.24 -7.04 1.66
N ILE A 41 -4.16 -7.41 2.34
CA ILE A 41 -4.16 -8.53 3.30
C ILE A 41 -5.04 -8.19 4.52
N ILE A 42 -4.89 -7.00 5.09
CA ILE A 42 -5.67 -6.55 6.26
C ILE A 42 -7.16 -6.49 5.93
N VAL A 43 -7.52 -5.84 4.82
CA VAL A 43 -8.92 -5.70 4.39
C VAL A 43 -9.50 -7.06 4.02
N GLY A 44 -8.72 -7.94 3.37
CA GLY A 44 -9.11 -9.32 3.10
C GLY A 44 -9.49 -10.08 4.37
N PHE A 45 -8.63 -10.03 5.39
CA PHE A 45 -8.90 -10.66 6.69
C PHE A 45 -10.12 -10.04 7.40
N VAL A 46 -10.20 -8.71 7.47
CA VAL A 46 -11.24 -8.01 8.26
C VAL A 46 -12.62 -8.09 7.60
N VAL A 47 -12.70 -7.99 6.27
CA VAL A 47 -13.98 -7.92 5.54
C VAL A 47 -14.51 -9.31 5.21
N PHE A 48 -13.64 -10.25 4.84
CA PHE A 48 -14.07 -11.59 4.39
C PHE A 48 -13.88 -12.66 5.46
N GLY A 49 -13.18 -12.37 6.56
CA GLY A 49 -12.90 -13.36 7.61
C GLY A 49 -11.96 -14.48 7.16
N ASP A 50 -11.25 -14.28 6.05
CA ASP A 50 -10.28 -15.24 5.50
C ASP A 50 -9.09 -15.34 6.46
N VAL A 51 -9.17 -16.32 7.37
CA VAL A 51 -8.16 -16.51 8.42
C VAL A 51 -6.83 -16.83 7.74
N PRO A 52 -5.82 -15.95 7.88
CA PRO A 52 -4.55 -16.12 7.20
C PRO A 52 -3.83 -17.35 7.74
N ASP A 53 -3.49 -18.27 6.84
CA ASP A 53 -2.61 -19.40 7.13
C ASP A 53 -1.22 -18.91 7.61
N ILE A 54 -0.43 -19.79 8.23
CA ILE A 54 0.92 -19.48 8.72
C ILE A 54 1.76 -18.80 7.64
N TYR A 55 1.66 -19.24 6.39
CA TYR A 55 2.38 -18.61 5.26
C TYR A 55 1.94 -17.15 5.02
N THR A 56 0.65 -16.86 5.17
CA THR A 56 0.11 -15.49 5.06
C THR A 56 0.54 -14.63 6.25
N LEU A 57 0.64 -15.20 7.45
CA LEU A 57 1.14 -14.51 8.64
C LEU A 57 2.62 -14.12 8.48
N VAL A 58 3.44 -15.04 7.97
CA VAL A 58 4.85 -14.81 7.66
C VAL A 58 4.98 -13.74 6.57
N GLY A 59 4.21 -13.85 5.48
CA GLY A 59 4.16 -12.83 4.43
C GLY A 59 3.78 -11.46 5.00
N ALA A 60 2.69 -11.37 5.76
CA ALA A 60 2.24 -10.14 6.40
C ALA A 60 3.31 -9.53 7.31
N SER A 61 4.02 -10.35 8.09
CA SER A 61 5.11 -9.87 8.95
C SER A 61 6.26 -9.25 8.14
N ILE A 62 6.63 -9.84 7.01
CA ILE A 62 7.68 -9.32 6.10
C ILE A 62 7.23 -7.99 5.48
N VAL A 63 5.97 -7.88 5.05
CA VAL A 63 5.47 -6.65 4.44
C VAL A 63 5.32 -5.54 5.50
N VAL A 64 4.83 -5.85 6.71
CA VAL A 64 4.78 -4.89 7.83
C VAL A 64 6.18 -4.42 8.21
N SER A 65 7.15 -5.34 8.31
CA SER A 65 8.55 -5.01 8.60
C SER A 65 9.16 -4.13 7.50
N SER A 66 8.87 -4.43 6.23
CA SER A 66 9.33 -3.61 5.10
C SER A 66 8.69 -2.22 5.11
N GLY A 67 7.38 -2.13 5.39
CA GLY A 67 6.68 -0.85 5.52
C GLY A 67 7.26 0.00 6.65
N LEU A 68 7.54 -0.61 7.80
CA LEU A 68 8.15 0.05 8.96
C LEU A 68 9.59 0.50 8.66
N TYR A 69 10.37 -0.34 7.97
CA TYR A 69 11.74 -0.01 7.55
C TYR A 69 11.78 1.18 6.60
N VAL A 70 10.88 1.22 5.61
CA VAL A 70 10.81 2.37 4.69
C VAL A 70 10.33 3.61 5.41
N TYR A 71 9.31 3.53 6.27
CA TYR A 71 8.86 4.68 7.07
C TYR A 71 10.02 5.27 7.89
N TYR A 72 10.83 4.40 8.51
CA TYR A 72 12.02 4.82 9.25
C TYR A 72 13.10 5.41 8.34
N ARG A 73 13.30 4.85 7.14
CA ARG A 73 14.25 5.35 6.14
C ARG A 73 13.85 6.71 5.57
N GLU A 74 12.57 6.94 5.25
CA GLU A 74 12.06 8.22 4.78
C GLU A 74 12.21 9.31 5.86
N GLN A 75 11.98 8.97 7.13
CA GLN A 75 12.27 9.89 8.23
C GLN A 75 13.77 10.19 8.37
N ALA A 76 14.63 9.18 8.15
CA ALA A 76 16.08 9.38 8.18
C ALA A 76 16.61 10.22 7.00
N THR A 77 15.98 10.16 5.82
CA THR A 77 16.33 10.99 4.64
C THR A 77 15.77 12.42 4.73
N LYS A 78 14.80 12.69 5.61
CA LYS A 78 14.31 14.05 5.90
C LYS A 78 15.19 14.84 6.90
N ARG A 79 16.33 14.31 7.34
CA ARG A 79 17.33 15.05 8.13
C ARG A 79 18.44 15.62 7.26
#